data_AF-B7K5B9-F1
#
_entry.id   AF-B7K5B9-F1
#
_cell.length_a   1.000
_cell.length_b   1.000
_cell.length_c   1.000
_cell.angle_alpha   90.00
_cell.angle_beta   90.00
_cell.angle_gamma   90.00
#
_symmetry.space_group_name_H-M   'P 1'
#
loop_
_entity.id
_entity.type
_entity.pdbx_description
1 polymer ?
#
loop_
_entity_poly.entity_id
_entity_poly.type
_entity_poly.pdbx_seq_one_letter_code
_entity_poly.pdbx_strand_id
1 'polypeptide(L)'
;MNNQFDDLDKMRKFIELNKMLNNNRYTLGFPEQAKLLSSTSDVNKFKFPLNIEKSISLSPQILKQIQFDTMLVSKTINKQLESYSKMISDLKNFSVNFDINLTQKLLAPSRVYTEFATKTINKLQSNDDLRIKIALEASLHLAGDQLSNHTDILSKIITTSKKNESSFLNNEDEQIIIPTNDLILFDVQQDELINIVQEKDYEDEASLIQDCVILKTENMAIDILKLIVLCNESMTYLGCAEIFKPTTRILEAYIYLPLLIPQDKPSFANLIDYLYWIFYEGAGKDNLRFFNNQGGVLDKDQDCDFIWCIKFLRNKWLSHDPDHGTPSEIRKSKKDLLDKLNWLGLKHIPTTDEHFRFLHRRLLEEGVNFLSQLIEKLQQTAIE
;
A
#
# COMPACT_ATOMS: atom_id res chain seq x y z
N MET A 1 -40.63 3.20 -10.70
CA MET A 1 -40.53 2.31 -9.51
C MET A 1 -39.95 0.92 -9.82
N ASN A 2 -40.00 0.38 -11.05
CA ASN A 2 -39.39 -0.93 -11.36
C ASN A 2 -37.85 -0.96 -11.47
N ASN A 3 -37.16 0.19 -11.59
CA ASN A 3 -35.69 0.21 -11.71
C ASN A 3 -34.95 0.19 -10.35
N GLN A 4 -35.58 0.62 -9.24
CA GLN A 4 -34.92 0.64 -7.92
C GLN A 4 -34.74 -0.76 -7.32
N PHE A 5 -35.66 -1.69 -7.60
CA PHE A 5 -35.54 -3.08 -7.14
C PHE A 5 -34.45 -3.86 -7.88
N ASP A 6 -34.16 -3.49 -9.13
CA ASP A 6 -33.16 -4.14 -9.97
C ASP A 6 -31.73 -3.75 -9.57
N ASP A 7 -31.56 -2.56 -8.97
CA ASP A 7 -30.28 -2.09 -8.45
C ASP A 7 -29.95 -2.69 -7.07
N LEU A 8 -30.96 -2.92 -6.22
CA LEU A 8 -30.79 -3.61 -4.92
C LEU A 8 -30.34 -5.08 -5.09
N ASP A 9 -30.87 -5.79 -6.07
CA ASP A 9 -30.48 -7.19 -6.34
C ASP A 9 -29.07 -7.29 -6.95
N LYS A 10 -28.67 -6.32 -7.79
CA LYS A 10 -27.28 -6.19 -8.29
C LYS A 10 -26.30 -5.88 -7.16
N MET A 11 -26.69 -5.01 -6.23
CA MET A 11 -25.88 -4.65 -5.06
C MET A 11 -25.66 -5.86 -4.14
N ARG A 12 -26.71 -6.65 -3.89
CA ARG A 12 -26.61 -7.88 -3.08
C ARG A 12 -25.67 -8.91 -3.69
N LYS A 13 -25.77 -9.12 -5.02
CA LYS A 13 -24.88 -10.02 -5.79
C LYS A 13 -23.43 -9.53 -5.80
N PHE A 14 -23.20 -8.23 -5.89
CA PHE A 14 -21.85 -7.64 -5.83
C PHE A 14 -21.20 -7.82 -4.45
N ILE A 15 -21.97 -7.66 -3.36
CA ILE A 15 -21.47 -7.88 -1.99
C ILE A 15 -21.14 -9.37 -1.76
N GLU A 16 -21.99 -10.29 -2.23
CA GLU A 16 -21.70 -11.73 -2.14
C GLU A 16 -20.46 -12.14 -2.94
N LEU A 17 -20.30 -11.61 -4.15
CA LEU A 17 -19.13 -11.89 -4.99
C LEU A 17 -17.83 -11.41 -4.32
N ASN A 18 -17.83 -10.22 -3.71
CA ASN A 18 -16.65 -9.73 -2.99
C ASN A 18 -16.34 -10.54 -1.73
N LYS A 19 -17.36 -11.03 -1.01
CA LYS A 19 -17.17 -11.97 0.11
C LYS A 19 -16.55 -13.30 -0.37
N MET A 20 -16.99 -13.82 -1.52
CA MET A 20 -16.43 -15.05 -2.11
C MET A 20 -14.99 -14.86 -2.58
N LEU A 21 -14.66 -13.72 -3.20
CA LEU A 21 -13.32 -13.42 -3.69
C LEU A 21 -12.31 -13.18 -2.57
N ASN A 22 -12.74 -12.58 -1.45
CA ASN A 22 -11.89 -12.40 -0.28
C ASN A 22 -11.62 -13.71 0.47
N ASN A 23 -12.53 -14.69 0.39
CA ASN A 23 -12.36 -15.99 1.06
C ASN A 23 -11.54 -17.02 0.27
N ASN A 24 -11.32 -16.83 -1.03
CA ASN A 24 -10.75 -17.87 -1.92
C ASN A 24 -9.33 -17.57 -2.48
N ARG A 25 -8.65 -16.50 -2.07
CA ARG A 25 -7.35 -16.09 -2.65
C ARG A 25 -6.19 -17.08 -2.46
N TYR A 26 -6.33 -18.14 -1.66
CA TYR A 26 -5.25 -19.09 -1.37
C TYR A 26 -5.50 -20.55 -1.81
N THR A 27 -6.49 -20.84 -2.66
CA THR A 27 -6.90 -22.24 -2.95
C THR A 27 -6.68 -22.76 -4.37
N LEU A 28 -6.16 -21.96 -5.32
CA LEU A 28 -5.92 -22.45 -6.69
C LEU A 28 -4.41 -22.59 -6.96
N GLY A 29 -3.96 -23.83 -7.13
CA GLY A 29 -2.57 -24.17 -7.42
C GLY A 29 -2.12 -23.79 -8.85
N PHE A 30 -0.82 -23.51 -8.97
CA PHE A 30 -0.08 -23.16 -10.19
C PHE A 30 -0.32 -24.00 -11.47
N PRO A 31 -0.70 -25.30 -11.45
CA PRO A 31 -0.81 -26.08 -12.69
C PRO A 31 -1.96 -25.64 -13.62
N GLU A 32 -2.99 -24.99 -13.10
CA GLU A 32 -4.17 -24.60 -13.91
C GLU A 32 -3.98 -23.26 -14.63
N GLN A 33 -3.11 -22.38 -14.11
CA GLN A 33 -2.81 -21.09 -14.73
C GLN A 33 -1.88 -21.23 -15.95
N ALA A 34 -1.01 -22.25 -15.97
CA ALA A 34 -0.07 -22.49 -17.06
C ALA A 34 -0.74 -22.95 -18.38
N LYS A 35 -1.95 -23.52 -18.32
CA LYS A 35 -2.69 -23.97 -19.52
C LYS A 35 -3.31 -22.83 -20.33
N LEU A 36 -3.42 -21.62 -19.76
CA LEU A 36 -4.01 -20.46 -20.43
C LEU A 36 -3.00 -19.59 -21.19
N LEU A 37 -1.70 -19.76 -20.96
CA LEU A 37 -0.65 -18.86 -21.47
C LEU A 37 0.17 -19.43 -22.65
N SER A 38 -0.11 -20.65 -23.12
CA SER A 38 0.67 -21.31 -24.17
C SER A 38 0.24 -20.97 -25.62
N SER A 39 -0.54 -19.90 -25.84
CA SER A 39 -1.06 -19.57 -27.17
C SER A 39 -0.76 -18.14 -27.62
N THR A 40 0.51 -17.74 -27.69
CA THR A 40 0.95 -16.64 -28.56
C THR A 40 2.42 -16.81 -28.93
N SER A 41 2.67 -17.13 -30.20
CA SER A 41 3.98 -17.13 -30.84
C SER A 41 4.42 -15.71 -31.21
N ASP A 42 5.74 -15.50 -31.19
CA ASP A 42 6.53 -14.37 -31.72
C ASP A 42 7.12 -13.39 -30.70
N VAL A 43 8.14 -13.85 -29.97
CA VAL A 43 9.19 -12.99 -29.40
C VAL A 43 10.54 -13.71 -29.51
N ASN A 44 11.12 -13.75 -30.72
CA ASN A 44 12.46 -14.33 -30.95
C ASN A 44 13.33 -13.36 -31.76
N LYS A 45 13.60 -12.15 -31.26
CA LYS A 45 14.61 -11.24 -31.85
C LYS A 45 15.24 -10.29 -30.81
N PHE A 46 15.89 -10.81 -29.77
CA PHE A 46 16.91 -10.04 -29.04
C PHE A 46 18.08 -10.96 -28.68
N LYS A 47 19.26 -10.68 -29.21
CA LYS A 47 20.52 -11.31 -28.82
C LYS A 47 21.28 -10.35 -27.91
N PHE A 48 21.46 -10.71 -26.65
CA PHE A 48 22.38 -10.03 -25.75
C PHE A 48 23.75 -10.73 -25.78
N PRO A 49 24.88 -10.00 -25.79
CA PRO A 49 26.20 -10.60 -25.66
C PRO A 49 26.51 -10.79 -24.16
N LEU A 50 26.52 -12.04 -23.69
CA LEU A 50 27.06 -12.39 -22.37
C LEU A 50 28.35 -13.18 -22.58
N ASN A 51 29.48 -12.49 -22.42
CA ASN A 51 30.79 -13.11 -22.29
C ASN A 51 31.06 -13.32 -20.79
N ILE A 52 30.83 -14.53 -20.29
CA ILE A 52 31.22 -14.95 -18.95
C ILE A 52 32.09 -16.20 -19.08
N GLU A 53 33.40 -16.00 -19.24
CA GLU A 53 34.41 -17.04 -19.09
C GLU A 53 34.89 -17.05 -17.63
N LYS A 54 34.26 -17.88 -16.80
CA LYS A 54 34.91 -18.72 -15.77
C LYS A 54 33.84 -19.61 -15.12
N SER A 55 34.02 -20.90 -15.32
CA SER A 55 33.03 -21.96 -15.24
C SER A 55 32.76 -22.45 -13.80
N ILE A 56 31.60 -22.09 -13.26
CA ILE A 56 30.80 -23.01 -12.45
C ILE A 56 29.87 -23.69 -13.45
N SER A 57 29.97 -25.01 -13.60
CA SER A 57 29.09 -25.80 -14.48
C SER A 57 27.69 -25.87 -13.87
N LEU A 58 26.90 -24.81 -14.01
CA LEU A 58 25.47 -24.84 -13.73
C LEU A 58 24.81 -25.86 -14.67
N SER A 59 23.90 -26.68 -14.15
CA SER A 59 23.22 -27.65 -14.99
C SER A 59 22.43 -26.92 -16.09
N PRO A 60 22.31 -27.49 -17.30
CA PRO A 60 21.52 -26.90 -18.38
C PRO A 60 20.06 -26.59 -17.99
N GLN A 61 19.52 -27.25 -16.96
CA GLN A 61 18.19 -26.98 -16.42
C GLN A 61 18.17 -25.68 -15.60
N ILE A 62 19.17 -25.44 -14.75
CA ILE A 62 19.27 -24.19 -13.95
C ILE A 62 19.45 -22.97 -14.86
N LEU A 63 20.27 -23.09 -15.91
CA LEU A 63 20.44 -21.99 -16.88
C LEU A 63 19.15 -21.67 -17.64
N LYS A 64 18.36 -22.70 -17.99
CA LYS A 64 17.05 -22.49 -18.62
C LYS A 64 16.05 -21.85 -17.67
N GLN A 65 16.07 -22.22 -16.39
CA GLN A 65 15.21 -21.62 -15.38
C GLN A 65 15.56 -20.15 -15.17
N ILE A 66 16.84 -19.81 -14.96
CA ILE A 66 17.29 -18.42 -14.84
C ILE A 66 16.94 -17.59 -16.08
N GLN A 67 17.10 -18.14 -17.29
CA GLN A 67 16.69 -17.46 -18.52
C GLN A 67 15.18 -17.24 -18.59
N PHE A 68 14.39 -18.23 -18.16
CA PHE A 68 12.94 -18.13 -18.09
C PHE A 68 12.50 -17.06 -17.08
N ASP A 69 13.08 -17.05 -15.88
CA ASP A 69 12.75 -16.10 -14.82
C ASP A 69 13.19 -14.68 -15.21
N THR A 70 14.36 -14.53 -15.82
CA THR A 70 14.82 -13.24 -16.39
C THR A 70 13.88 -12.76 -17.49
N MET A 71 13.40 -13.66 -18.35
CA MET A 71 12.43 -13.32 -19.39
C MET A 71 11.05 -12.97 -18.79
N LEU A 72 10.63 -13.65 -17.72
CA LEU A 72 9.39 -13.38 -17.02
C LEU A 72 9.45 -12.01 -16.34
N VAL A 73 10.53 -11.71 -15.61
CA VAL A 73 10.82 -10.39 -15.04
C VAL A 73 10.84 -9.32 -16.13
N SER A 74 11.50 -9.57 -17.26
CA SER A 74 11.53 -8.63 -18.39
C SER A 74 10.13 -8.41 -18.99
N LYS A 75 9.31 -9.45 -19.14
CA LYS A 75 7.91 -9.32 -19.59
C LYS A 75 7.04 -8.57 -18.59
N THR A 76 7.20 -8.83 -17.29
CA THR A 76 6.49 -8.12 -16.22
C THR A 76 6.89 -6.65 -16.21
N ILE A 77 8.19 -6.34 -16.30
CA ILE A 77 8.70 -4.98 -16.42
C ILE A 77 8.14 -4.30 -17.67
N ASN A 78 8.12 -4.96 -18.83
CA ASN A 78 7.58 -4.38 -20.06
C ASN A 78 6.08 -4.11 -19.97
N LYS A 79 5.29 -5.06 -19.44
CA LYS A 79 3.85 -4.87 -19.20
C LYS A 79 3.59 -3.75 -18.18
N GLN A 80 4.42 -3.65 -17.15
CA GLN A 80 4.39 -2.55 -16.20
C GLN A 80 4.76 -1.22 -16.85
N LEU A 81 5.80 -1.17 -17.68
CA LEU A 81 6.17 0.03 -18.44
C LEU A 81 5.07 0.46 -19.41
N GLU A 82 4.37 -0.49 -20.04
CA GLU A 82 3.19 -0.20 -20.85
C GLU A 82 2.04 0.35 -19.99
N SER A 83 1.77 -0.26 -18.83
CA SER A 83 0.76 0.21 -17.87
C SER A 83 1.09 1.60 -17.34
N TYR A 84 2.35 1.87 -16.98
CA TYR A 84 2.83 3.18 -16.55
C TYR A 84 2.81 4.18 -17.70
N SER A 85 3.18 3.78 -18.91
CA SER A 85 3.11 4.66 -20.09
C SER A 85 1.66 5.04 -20.37
N LYS A 86 0.73 4.11 -20.22
CA LYS A 86 -0.71 4.37 -20.31
C LYS A 86 -1.18 5.26 -19.17
N MET A 87 -0.81 5.00 -17.92
CA MET A 87 -1.16 5.81 -16.77
C MET A 87 -0.59 7.23 -16.90
N ILE A 88 0.67 7.37 -17.29
CA ILE A 88 1.33 8.65 -17.60
C ILE A 88 0.62 9.34 -18.76
N SER A 89 0.22 8.63 -19.81
CA SER A 89 -0.57 9.20 -20.91
C SER A 89 -1.94 9.67 -20.42
N ASP A 90 -2.61 8.88 -19.58
CA ASP A 90 -3.91 9.20 -18.99
C ASP A 90 -3.80 10.37 -18.00
N LEU A 91 -2.65 10.55 -17.35
CA LEU A 91 -2.30 11.68 -16.48
C LEU A 91 -1.88 12.92 -17.27
N LYS A 92 -1.15 12.77 -18.37
CA LYS A 92 -0.82 13.85 -19.32
C LYS A 92 -2.07 14.41 -19.99
N ASN A 93 -3.02 13.53 -20.32
CA ASN A 93 -4.35 13.92 -20.80
C ASN A 93 -5.20 14.58 -19.68
N PHE A 94 -4.80 14.45 -18.41
CA PHE A 94 -5.49 15.01 -17.24
C PHE A 94 -5.09 16.46 -16.93
N SER A 95 -3.96 16.98 -17.42
CA SER A 95 -3.58 18.38 -17.24
C SER A 95 -2.36 18.75 -18.09
N VAL A 96 -2.45 19.90 -18.78
CA VAL A 96 -1.34 20.58 -19.49
C VAL A 96 -0.20 21.00 -18.53
N ASN A 97 -0.37 20.85 -17.21
CA ASN A 97 0.60 21.25 -16.17
C ASN A 97 0.84 20.13 -15.14
N PHE A 98 1.11 18.90 -15.58
CA PHE A 98 1.46 17.83 -14.63
C PHE A 98 2.83 18.11 -14.00
N ASP A 99 2.89 18.21 -12.67
CA ASP A 99 4.15 18.41 -11.94
C ASP A 99 5.10 17.24 -12.20
N ILE A 100 6.27 17.55 -12.74
CA ILE A 100 7.35 16.57 -12.99
C ILE A 100 7.70 15.84 -11.69
N ASN A 101 7.63 16.54 -10.56
CA ASN A 101 7.90 15.95 -9.25
C ASN A 101 6.88 14.88 -8.90
N LEU A 102 5.59 15.12 -9.13
CA LEU A 102 4.55 14.13 -8.88
C LEU A 102 4.80 12.88 -9.73
N THR A 103 5.06 13.03 -11.03
CA THR A 103 5.37 11.86 -11.89
C THR A 103 6.55 11.05 -11.38
N GLN A 104 7.62 11.71 -10.94
CA GLN A 104 8.78 11.03 -10.34
C GLN A 104 8.41 10.28 -9.05
N LYS A 105 7.54 10.87 -8.22
CA LYS A 105 7.00 10.24 -7.02
C LYS A 105 6.13 9.02 -7.35
N LEU A 106 5.25 9.12 -8.35
CA LEU A 106 4.41 8.00 -8.80
C LEU A 106 5.23 6.81 -9.32
N LEU A 107 6.44 7.06 -9.86
CA LEU A 107 7.36 6.04 -10.37
C LEU A 107 8.35 5.52 -9.31
N ALA A 108 8.34 6.07 -8.08
CA ALA A 108 9.25 5.65 -7.03
C ALA A 108 9.15 4.14 -6.70
N PRO A 109 7.94 3.52 -6.58
CA PRO A 109 7.82 2.07 -6.37
C PRO A 109 8.57 1.22 -7.39
N SER A 110 8.47 1.56 -8.67
CA SER A 110 9.08 0.80 -9.76
C SER A 110 10.61 0.91 -9.71
N ARG A 111 11.13 2.07 -9.34
CA ARG A 111 12.58 2.27 -9.14
C ARG A 111 13.08 1.43 -7.97
N VAL A 112 12.42 1.51 -6.83
CA VAL A 112 12.75 0.74 -5.62
C VAL A 112 12.72 -0.76 -5.91
N TYR A 113 11.67 -1.24 -6.59
CA TYR A 113 11.57 -2.63 -7.02
C TYR A 113 12.72 -3.03 -7.95
N THR A 114 13.08 -2.20 -8.94
CA THR A 114 14.17 -2.51 -9.88
C THR A 114 15.52 -2.64 -9.17
N GLU A 115 15.80 -1.73 -8.23
CA GLU A 115 17.01 -1.76 -7.42
C GLU A 115 17.03 -2.99 -6.50
N PHE A 116 15.91 -3.28 -5.82
CA PHE A 116 15.74 -4.48 -5.00
C PHE A 116 15.92 -5.76 -5.80
N ALA A 117 15.27 -5.88 -6.96
CA ALA A 117 15.33 -7.06 -7.81
C ALA A 117 16.75 -7.33 -8.30
N THR A 118 17.46 -6.28 -8.73
CA THR A 118 18.86 -6.39 -9.16
C THR A 118 19.76 -6.88 -8.03
N LYS A 119 19.64 -6.31 -6.83
CA LYS A 119 20.40 -6.74 -5.65
C LYS A 119 20.10 -8.20 -5.30
N THR A 120 18.83 -8.59 -5.33
CA THR A 120 18.36 -9.93 -4.96
C THR A 120 18.79 -10.99 -5.95
N ILE A 121 18.75 -10.71 -7.25
CA ILE A 121 19.27 -11.60 -8.31
C ILE A 121 20.78 -11.83 -8.12
N ASN A 122 21.54 -10.78 -7.79
CA ASN A 122 22.97 -10.95 -7.52
C ASN A 122 23.20 -11.83 -6.27
N LYS A 123 22.43 -11.62 -5.19
CA LYS A 123 22.49 -12.48 -3.99
C LYS A 123 22.16 -13.95 -4.32
N LEU A 124 21.15 -14.20 -5.16
CA LEU A 124 20.77 -15.54 -5.61
C LEU A 124 21.90 -16.25 -6.37
N GLN A 125 22.61 -15.53 -7.22
CA GLN A 125 23.74 -16.06 -8.00
C GLN A 125 24.96 -16.37 -7.12
N SER A 126 25.19 -15.60 -6.06
CA SER A 126 26.36 -15.74 -5.19
C SER A 126 26.16 -16.64 -3.97
N ASN A 127 24.93 -17.00 -3.62
CA ASN A 127 24.63 -17.78 -2.42
C ASN A 127 24.54 -19.27 -2.75
N ASP A 128 25.16 -20.14 -1.96
CA ASP A 128 25.10 -21.59 -2.16
C ASP A 128 24.05 -22.29 -1.28
N ASP A 129 23.54 -21.61 -0.25
CA ASP A 129 22.54 -22.15 0.65
C ASP A 129 21.16 -22.21 -0.04
N LEU A 130 20.64 -23.43 -0.18
CA LEU A 130 19.34 -23.68 -0.81
C LEU A 130 18.18 -23.01 -0.05
N ARG A 131 18.22 -23.00 1.29
CA ARG A 131 17.15 -22.38 2.10
C ARG A 131 17.12 -20.88 1.85
N ILE A 132 18.30 -20.24 1.84
CA ILE A 132 18.39 -18.80 1.55
C ILE A 132 17.94 -18.51 0.12
N LYS A 133 18.29 -19.36 -0.86
CA LYS A 133 17.81 -19.21 -2.24
C LYS A 133 16.28 -19.22 -2.34
N ILE A 134 15.61 -20.16 -1.67
CA ILE A 134 14.15 -20.22 -1.63
C ILE A 134 13.56 -18.92 -1.07
N ALA A 135 14.10 -18.39 0.04
CA ALA A 135 13.63 -17.12 0.60
C ALA A 135 13.86 -15.93 -0.34
N LEU A 136 15.00 -15.88 -1.03
CA LEU A 136 15.30 -14.84 -2.01
C LEU A 136 14.37 -14.89 -3.23
N GLU A 137 14.08 -16.09 -3.75
CA GLU A 137 13.10 -16.31 -4.82
C GLU A 137 11.69 -15.88 -4.39
N ALA A 138 11.23 -16.32 -3.21
CA ALA A 138 9.96 -15.91 -2.62
C ALA A 138 9.87 -14.38 -2.48
N SER A 139 10.96 -13.74 -2.03
CA SER A 139 11.00 -12.28 -1.86
C SER A 139 10.87 -11.52 -3.20
N LEU A 140 11.43 -12.04 -4.30
CA LEU A 140 11.29 -11.47 -5.64
C LEU A 140 9.87 -11.59 -6.17
N HIS A 141 9.29 -12.78 -6.05
CA HIS A 141 7.94 -13.04 -6.51
C HIS A 141 6.94 -12.14 -5.77
N LEU A 142 7.04 -12.09 -4.44
CA LEU A 142 6.16 -11.29 -3.60
C LEU A 142 6.28 -9.79 -3.91
N ALA A 143 7.51 -9.27 -4.09
CA ALA A 143 7.72 -7.87 -4.47
C ALA A 143 7.14 -7.53 -5.85
N GLY A 144 7.23 -8.47 -6.80
CA GLY A 144 6.63 -8.33 -8.13
C GLY A 144 5.10 -8.24 -8.08
N ASP A 145 4.48 -9.11 -7.29
CA ASP A 145 3.02 -9.12 -7.08
C ASP A 145 2.53 -7.85 -6.39
N GLN A 146 3.23 -7.41 -5.34
CA GLN A 146 2.94 -6.15 -4.62
C GLN A 146 2.99 -4.95 -5.57
N LEU A 147 4.04 -4.83 -6.39
CA LEU A 147 4.16 -3.75 -7.36
C LEU A 147 3.02 -3.76 -8.39
N SER A 148 2.62 -4.94 -8.87
CA SER A 148 1.49 -5.09 -9.78
C SER A 148 0.18 -4.65 -9.13
N ASN A 149 -0.09 -5.13 -7.91
CA ASN A 149 -1.30 -4.80 -7.16
C ASN A 149 -1.38 -3.29 -6.84
N HIS A 150 -0.27 -2.66 -6.46
CA HIS A 150 -0.19 -1.22 -6.22
C HIS A 150 -0.55 -0.42 -7.48
N THR A 151 -0.01 -0.84 -8.63
CA THR A 151 -0.28 -0.19 -9.91
C THR A 151 -1.76 -0.27 -10.27
N ASP A 152 -2.40 -1.42 -10.04
CA ASP A 152 -3.83 -1.62 -10.29
C ASP A 152 -4.71 -0.76 -9.37
N ILE A 153 -4.38 -0.66 -8.08
CA ILE A 153 -5.10 0.17 -7.12
C ILE A 153 -4.98 1.65 -7.47
N LEU A 154 -3.77 2.12 -7.76
CA LEU A 154 -3.52 3.50 -8.15
C LEU A 154 -4.30 3.87 -9.41
N SER A 155 -4.34 2.98 -10.41
CA SER A 155 -5.15 3.18 -11.61
C SER A 155 -6.65 3.34 -11.30
N LYS A 156 -7.21 2.54 -10.40
CA LYS A 156 -8.61 2.65 -9.98
C LYS A 156 -8.92 3.98 -9.27
N ILE A 157 -8.00 4.42 -8.41
CA ILE A 157 -8.15 5.69 -7.69
C ILE A 157 -8.13 6.87 -8.66
N ILE A 158 -7.16 6.89 -9.58
CA ILE A 158 -7.02 7.95 -10.59
C ILE A 158 -8.22 7.96 -11.55
N THR A 159 -8.75 6.80 -11.92
CA THR A 159 -9.89 6.73 -12.86
C THR A 159 -11.21 7.13 -12.22
N THR A 160 -11.43 6.81 -10.94
CA THR A 160 -12.64 7.19 -10.20
C THR A 160 -12.75 8.71 -10.05
N SER A 161 -11.63 9.38 -9.80
CA SER A 161 -11.58 10.84 -9.61
C SER A 161 -11.91 11.64 -10.88
N LYS A 162 -11.69 11.08 -12.07
CA LYS A 162 -11.98 11.74 -13.36
C LYS A 162 -13.46 12.05 -13.57
N LYS A 163 -14.38 11.42 -12.85
CA LYS A 163 -15.82 11.70 -13.01
C LYS A 163 -16.25 13.02 -12.37
N ASN A 164 -15.41 13.61 -11.51
CA ASN A 164 -15.74 14.76 -10.66
C ASN A 164 -14.83 15.98 -10.94
N GLU A 165 -14.64 16.34 -12.22
CA GLU A 165 -13.56 17.21 -12.77
C GLU A 165 -13.40 18.63 -12.19
N SER A 166 -14.25 19.12 -11.29
CA SER A 166 -14.29 20.55 -10.96
C SER A 166 -13.45 21.02 -9.75
N SER A 167 -12.60 20.19 -9.10
CA SER A 167 -11.98 20.62 -7.82
C SER A 167 -10.47 20.40 -7.59
N PHE A 168 -9.66 20.12 -8.61
CA PHE A 168 -8.25 19.73 -8.39
C PHE A 168 -7.22 20.86 -8.28
N LEU A 169 -7.53 22.12 -8.59
CA LEU A 169 -6.47 23.06 -9.03
C LEU A 169 -6.09 24.24 -8.12
N ASN A 170 -6.58 24.36 -6.88
CA ASN A 170 -6.38 25.61 -6.12
C ASN A 170 -5.53 25.55 -4.85
N ASN A 171 -4.77 24.48 -4.60
CA ASN A 171 -3.90 24.45 -3.42
C ASN A 171 -2.43 24.68 -3.81
N GLU A 172 -1.95 25.90 -3.56
CA GLU A 172 -0.54 26.25 -3.48
C GLU A 172 0.08 25.56 -2.27
N ASP A 173 0.43 24.28 -2.40
CA ASP A 173 0.97 23.49 -1.31
C ASP A 173 2.49 23.29 -1.46
N GLU A 174 3.21 23.53 -0.37
CA GLU A 174 4.66 23.40 -0.22
C GLU A 174 5.21 22.08 -0.80
N GLN A 175 6.35 22.17 -1.49
CA GLN A 175 7.07 21.01 -2.01
C GLN A 175 7.59 20.15 -0.87
N ILE A 176 6.87 19.06 -0.56
CA ILE A 176 7.36 18.04 0.37
C ILE A 176 8.33 17.14 -0.40
N ILE A 177 9.62 17.24 -0.08
CA ILE A 177 10.65 16.32 -0.55
C ILE A 177 10.55 15.08 0.33
N ILE A 178 9.98 14.01 -0.20
CA ILE A 178 9.97 12.71 0.47
C ILE A 178 11.31 12.04 0.18
N PRO A 179 12.10 11.67 1.21
CA PRO A 179 13.29 10.85 1.01
C PRO A 179 12.86 9.50 0.45
N THR A 180 13.31 9.15 -0.75
CA THR A 180 13.04 7.82 -1.35
C THR A 180 13.66 6.67 -0.56
N ASN A 181 14.56 6.98 0.37
CA ASN A 181 15.25 6.02 1.24
C ASN A 181 14.33 5.30 2.25
N ASP A 182 13.09 5.76 2.41
CA ASP A 182 12.16 5.19 3.41
C ASP A 182 11.31 4.03 2.85
N LEU A 183 11.41 3.76 1.54
CA LEU A 183 10.66 2.68 0.86
C LEU A 183 11.40 1.35 0.94
N ILE A 184 11.44 0.81 2.14
CA ILE A 184 12.27 -0.37 2.46
C ILE A 184 11.47 -1.66 2.60
N LEU A 185 10.16 -1.68 2.23
CA LEU A 185 9.30 -2.87 2.35
C LEU A 185 9.99 -4.13 1.83
N PHE A 186 10.52 -4.09 0.60
CA PHE A 186 11.08 -5.27 -0.05
C PHE A 186 12.33 -5.79 0.66
N ASP A 187 13.19 -4.89 1.14
CA ASP A 187 14.39 -5.27 1.90
C ASP A 187 14.01 -5.88 3.25
N VAL A 188 13.09 -5.25 4.00
CA VAL A 188 12.60 -5.78 5.28
C VAL A 188 11.92 -7.14 5.10
N GLN A 189 11.12 -7.30 4.05
CA GLN A 189 10.45 -8.54 3.70
C GLN A 189 11.44 -9.66 3.38
N GLN A 190 12.48 -9.36 2.60
CA GLN A 190 13.53 -10.32 2.30
C GLN A 190 14.25 -10.77 3.58
N ASP A 191 14.64 -9.82 4.44
CA ASP A 191 15.32 -10.15 5.70
C ASP A 191 14.43 -11.04 6.59
N GLU A 192 13.13 -10.75 6.65
CA GLU A 192 12.17 -11.56 7.41
C GLU A 192 12.04 -12.98 6.84
N LEU A 193 11.89 -13.12 5.52
CA LEU A 193 11.81 -14.43 4.87
C LEU A 193 13.10 -15.25 5.07
N ILE A 194 14.27 -14.60 5.02
CA ILE A 194 15.56 -15.25 5.29
C ILE A 194 15.62 -15.75 6.73
N ASN A 195 15.19 -14.95 7.71
CA ASN A 195 15.16 -15.37 9.11
C ASN A 195 14.20 -16.56 9.33
N ILE A 196 13.03 -16.52 8.71
CA ILE A 196 12.03 -17.59 8.80
C ILE A 196 12.61 -18.93 8.28
N VAL A 197 13.25 -18.92 7.10
CA VAL A 197 13.89 -20.13 6.56
C VAL A 197 15.19 -20.51 7.26
N GLN A 198 15.69 -19.73 8.22
CA GLN A 198 16.80 -20.18 9.08
C GLN A 198 16.26 -20.97 10.27
N GLU A 199 15.12 -20.54 10.82
CA GLU A 199 14.50 -21.13 12.01
C GLU A 199 13.64 -22.38 11.73
N LYS A 200 13.00 -22.45 10.55
CA LYS A 200 12.04 -23.51 10.21
C LYS A 200 12.26 -24.01 8.79
N ASP A 201 11.92 -25.27 8.57
CA ASP A 201 11.88 -25.85 7.22
C ASP A 201 10.50 -25.65 6.61
N TYR A 202 10.46 -25.26 5.34
CA TYR A 202 9.24 -25.08 4.57
C TYR A 202 9.27 -25.98 3.34
N GLU A 203 8.15 -26.64 3.07
CA GLU A 203 8.00 -27.53 1.92
C GLU A 203 7.74 -26.74 0.62
N ASP A 204 7.15 -25.55 0.73
CA ASP A 204 6.77 -24.71 -0.39
C ASP A 204 6.85 -23.21 -0.07
N GLU A 205 6.88 -22.41 -1.15
CA GLU A 205 6.98 -20.94 -1.12
C GLU A 205 5.75 -20.26 -0.50
N ALA A 206 4.54 -20.78 -0.73
CA ALA A 206 3.30 -20.15 -0.27
C ALA A 206 3.18 -20.21 1.26
N SER A 207 3.55 -21.35 1.85
CA SER A 207 3.62 -21.55 3.30
C SER A 207 4.63 -20.60 3.96
N LEU A 208 5.78 -20.38 3.32
CA LEU A 208 6.79 -19.42 3.76
C LEU A 208 6.24 -17.97 3.73
N ILE A 209 5.60 -17.59 2.62
CA ILE A 209 5.02 -16.25 2.44
C ILE A 209 3.91 -15.98 3.48
N GLN A 210 3.11 -16.98 3.85
CA GLN A 210 2.03 -16.83 4.82
C GLN A 210 2.52 -16.45 6.23
N ASP A 211 3.74 -16.88 6.58
CA ASP A 211 4.36 -16.60 7.87
C ASP A 211 5.03 -15.22 7.93
N CYS A 212 5.17 -14.53 6.80
CA CYS A 212 5.72 -13.18 6.72
C CYS A 212 4.77 -12.15 7.37
N VAL A 213 5.19 -11.57 8.49
CA VAL A 213 4.45 -10.56 9.26
C VAL A 213 4.39 -9.22 8.54
N ILE A 214 5.47 -8.82 7.85
CA ILE A 214 5.45 -7.55 7.13
C ILE A 214 4.44 -7.56 5.98
N LEU A 215 4.21 -8.71 5.35
CA LEU A 215 3.17 -8.87 4.35
C LEU A 215 1.76 -8.63 4.92
N LYS A 216 1.49 -9.07 6.15
CA LYS A 216 0.20 -8.78 6.82
C LYS A 216 0.02 -7.29 7.05
N THR A 217 1.11 -6.60 7.37
CA THR A 217 1.12 -5.15 7.61
C THR A 217 0.89 -4.38 6.30
N GLU A 218 1.56 -4.76 5.21
CA GLU A 218 1.33 -4.18 3.87
C GLU A 218 -0.10 -4.42 3.39
N ASN A 219 -0.65 -5.62 3.59
CA ASN A 219 -2.05 -5.90 3.23
C ASN A 219 -3.04 -4.99 3.97
N MET A 220 -2.79 -4.64 5.23
CA MET A 220 -3.62 -3.67 5.96
C MET A 220 -3.56 -2.27 5.32
N ALA A 221 -2.37 -1.81 4.92
CA ALA A 221 -2.23 -0.54 4.20
C ALA A 221 -3.01 -0.57 2.88
N ILE A 222 -2.95 -1.68 2.16
CA ILE A 222 -3.70 -1.88 0.92
C ILE A 222 -5.20 -1.92 1.15
N ASP A 223 -5.65 -2.56 2.22
CA ASP A 223 -7.06 -2.63 2.57
C ASP A 223 -7.61 -1.25 2.94
N ILE A 224 -6.84 -0.40 3.63
CA ILE A 224 -7.19 1.02 3.83
C ILE A 224 -7.50 1.69 2.48
N LEU A 225 -6.64 1.53 1.48
CA LEU A 225 -6.85 2.16 0.17
C LEU A 225 -8.12 1.66 -0.52
N LYS A 226 -8.37 0.34 -0.49
CA LYS A 226 -9.59 -0.24 -1.05
C LYS A 226 -10.84 0.24 -0.32
N LEU A 227 -10.80 0.30 1.01
CA LEU A 227 -11.92 0.72 1.84
C LEU A 227 -12.25 2.20 1.60
N ILE A 228 -11.26 3.07 1.34
CA ILE A 228 -11.51 4.46 0.95
C ILE A 228 -12.30 4.55 -0.36
N VAL A 229 -11.92 3.75 -1.37
CA VAL A 229 -12.67 3.68 -2.63
C VAL A 229 -14.11 3.24 -2.35
N LEU A 230 -14.31 2.20 -1.54
CA LEU A 230 -15.64 1.71 -1.18
C LEU A 230 -16.47 2.75 -0.40
N CYS A 231 -15.86 3.52 0.51
CA CYS A 231 -16.53 4.62 1.21
C CYS A 231 -17.05 5.68 0.21
N ASN A 232 -16.20 6.10 -0.73
CA ASN A 232 -16.57 7.10 -1.73
C ASN A 232 -17.63 6.57 -2.71
N GLU A 233 -17.54 5.31 -3.12
CA GLU A 233 -18.56 4.64 -3.94
C GLU A 233 -19.91 4.57 -3.20
N SER A 234 -19.89 4.23 -1.91
CA SER A 234 -21.09 4.17 -1.06
C SER A 234 -21.74 5.55 -0.93
N MET A 235 -20.96 6.61 -0.73
CA MET A 235 -21.48 7.98 -0.70
C MET A 235 -22.07 8.42 -2.04
N THR A 236 -21.41 8.07 -3.15
CA THR A 236 -21.90 8.36 -4.49
C THR A 236 -23.24 7.67 -4.74
N TYR A 237 -23.39 6.42 -4.28
CA TYR A 237 -24.64 5.67 -4.36
C TYR A 237 -25.76 6.33 -3.55
N LEU A 238 -25.44 6.93 -2.40
CA LEU A 238 -26.38 7.73 -1.59
C LEU A 238 -26.69 9.11 -2.22
N GLY A 239 -26.12 9.44 -3.37
CA GLY A 239 -26.26 10.77 -3.99
C GLY A 239 -25.52 11.88 -3.26
N CYS A 240 -24.60 11.53 -2.35
CA CYS A 240 -23.79 12.46 -1.60
C CYS A 240 -22.42 12.68 -2.26
N ALA A 241 -21.74 13.75 -1.86
CA ALA A 241 -20.36 13.99 -2.28
C ALA A 241 -19.40 12.99 -1.63
N GLU A 242 -18.29 12.69 -2.31
CA GLU A 242 -17.23 11.83 -1.79
C GLU A 242 -16.69 12.33 -0.42
N ILE A 243 -16.38 11.39 0.47
CA ILE A 243 -15.76 11.71 1.77
C ILE A 243 -14.31 12.11 1.52
N PHE A 244 -13.54 11.25 0.86
CA PHE A 244 -12.09 11.42 0.69
C PHE A 244 -11.76 12.00 -0.70
N LYS A 245 -11.34 13.26 -0.78
CA LYS A 245 -10.89 13.85 -2.05
C LYS A 245 -9.46 13.43 -2.38
N PRO A 246 -9.15 13.03 -3.62
CA PRO A 246 -7.81 12.56 -3.97
C PRO A 246 -6.86 13.73 -4.32
N THR A 247 -6.46 14.52 -3.32
CA THR A 247 -5.46 15.59 -3.51
C THR A 247 -4.09 15.02 -3.91
N THR A 248 -3.18 15.86 -4.42
CA THR A 248 -1.80 15.44 -4.77
C THR A 248 -1.11 14.72 -3.61
N ARG A 249 -1.20 15.25 -2.38
CA ARG A 249 -0.64 14.62 -1.18
C ARG A 249 -1.25 13.26 -0.87
N ILE A 250 -2.54 13.09 -1.14
CA ILE A 250 -3.23 11.82 -0.93
C ILE A 250 -2.83 10.79 -1.99
N LEU A 251 -2.67 11.21 -3.24
CA LEU A 251 -2.13 10.34 -4.28
C LEU A 251 -0.71 9.88 -3.95
N GLU A 252 0.13 10.76 -3.40
CA GLU A 252 1.44 10.39 -2.87
C GLU A 252 1.30 9.38 -1.73
N ALA A 253 0.45 9.65 -0.73
CA ALA A 253 0.21 8.75 0.38
C ALA A 253 -0.24 7.36 -0.08
N TYR A 254 -1.10 7.26 -1.09
CA TYR A 254 -1.56 5.98 -1.65
C TYR A 254 -0.46 5.13 -2.27
N ILE A 255 0.60 5.77 -2.74
CA ILE A 255 1.75 5.09 -3.33
C ILE A 255 2.74 4.65 -2.27
N TYR A 256 2.98 5.52 -1.30
CA TYR A 256 4.04 5.31 -0.32
C TYR A 256 3.58 4.49 0.89
N LEU A 257 2.33 4.64 1.32
CA LEU A 257 1.81 3.99 2.53
C LEU A 257 2.04 2.46 2.53
N PRO A 258 1.77 1.71 1.45
CA PRO A 258 2.01 0.27 1.44
C PRO A 258 3.49 -0.13 1.49
N LEU A 259 4.39 0.76 1.04
CA LEU A 259 5.84 0.49 0.91
C LEU A 259 6.66 1.02 2.08
N LEU A 260 6.05 1.80 2.97
CA LEU A 260 6.72 2.45 4.08
C LEU A 260 6.75 1.52 5.30
N ILE A 261 7.95 1.17 5.76
CA ILE A 261 8.13 0.42 7.01
C ILE A 261 8.94 1.28 7.99
N PRO A 262 8.30 1.92 8.98
CA PRO A 262 9.01 2.74 9.95
C PRO A 262 10.01 1.96 10.78
N GLN A 263 11.23 2.47 10.87
CA GLN A 263 12.32 1.94 11.70
C GLN A 263 12.79 2.92 12.77
N ASP A 264 12.40 4.19 12.64
CA ASP A 264 12.82 5.27 13.50
C ASP A 264 11.76 6.37 13.58
N LYS A 265 12.03 7.41 14.38
CA LYS A 265 11.11 8.53 14.54
C LYS A 265 10.84 9.28 13.22
N PRO A 266 11.84 9.61 12.38
CA PRO A 266 11.60 10.24 11.08
C PRO A 266 10.71 9.43 10.13
N SER A 267 11.01 8.15 9.91
CA SER A 267 10.19 7.28 9.04
C SER A 267 8.78 7.07 9.62
N PHE A 268 8.64 7.03 10.94
CA PHE A 268 7.32 7.00 11.59
C PHE A 268 6.56 8.32 11.46
N ALA A 269 7.25 9.46 11.41
CA ALA A 269 6.63 10.75 11.12
C ALA A 269 6.01 10.77 9.72
N ASN A 270 6.71 10.22 8.73
CA ASN A 270 6.20 10.09 7.36
C ASN A 270 4.94 9.22 7.30
N LEU A 271 4.89 8.12 8.04
CA LEU A 271 3.69 7.29 8.17
C LEU A 271 2.50 8.11 8.68
N ILE A 272 2.72 8.85 9.77
CA ILE A 272 1.68 9.65 10.41
C ILE A 272 1.20 10.78 9.49
N ASP A 273 2.10 11.40 8.73
CA ASP A 273 1.74 12.41 7.74
C ASP A 273 0.86 11.82 6.63
N TYR A 274 1.20 10.64 6.08
CA TYR A 274 0.36 9.97 5.09
C TYR A 274 -1.02 9.62 5.63
N LEU A 275 -1.09 9.04 6.83
CA LEU A 275 -2.38 8.76 7.48
C LEU A 275 -3.16 10.06 7.74
N TYR A 276 -2.50 11.13 8.16
CA TYR A 276 -3.14 12.43 8.38
C TYR A 276 -3.69 13.03 7.08
N TRP A 277 -2.94 12.99 5.98
CA TRP A 277 -3.42 13.48 4.69
C TRP A 277 -4.62 12.68 4.20
N ILE A 278 -4.57 11.36 4.31
CA ILE A 278 -5.68 10.48 3.92
C ILE A 278 -6.92 10.75 4.77
N PHE A 279 -6.79 10.60 6.09
CA PHE A 279 -7.94 10.53 6.99
C PHE A 279 -8.44 11.90 7.46
N TYR A 280 -7.58 12.92 7.54
CA TYR A 280 -7.97 14.25 8.02
C TYR A 280 -8.10 15.26 6.88
N GLU A 281 -7.06 15.44 6.08
CA GLU A 281 -7.12 16.42 4.97
C GLU A 281 -8.05 15.96 3.85
N GLY A 282 -7.95 14.69 3.46
CA GLY A 282 -8.78 14.09 2.41
C GLY A 282 -10.26 14.14 2.72
N ALA A 283 -10.59 13.97 4.00
CA ALA A 283 -11.95 14.09 4.50
C ALA A 283 -12.44 15.53 4.63
N GLY A 284 -11.63 16.55 4.31
CA GLY A 284 -12.06 17.93 4.19
C GLY A 284 -11.64 18.88 5.32
N LYS A 285 -10.66 18.51 6.16
CA LYS A 285 -9.98 19.33 7.19
C LYS A 285 -10.90 20.26 8.01
N ASP A 286 -10.99 20.04 9.31
CA ASP A 286 -11.85 20.81 10.24
C ASP A 286 -13.36 20.59 10.02
N ASN A 287 -13.81 20.38 8.77
CA ASN A 287 -15.15 19.93 8.39
C ASN A 287 -15.08 18.52 7.79
N LEU A 288 -14.80 17.54 8.65
CA LEU A 288 -14.61 16.14 8.22
C LEU A 288 -15.93 15.57 7.70
N ARG A 289 -15.97 15.18 6.43
CA ARG A 289 -17.20 14.76 5.72
C ARG A 289 -17.79 13.44 6.17
N PHE A 290 -17.05 12.64 6.93
CA PHE A 290 -17.62 11.46 7.57
C PHE A 290 -18.44 11.79 8.82
N PHE A 291 -18.42 13.03 9.33
CA PHE A 291 -19.28 13.44 10.44
C PHE A 291 -20.74 13.64 10.03
N ASN A 292 -21.65 13.26 10.93
CA ASN A 292 -23.09 13.45 10.79
C ASN A 292 -23.51 14.88 10.36
N ASN A 293 -22.93 15.91 10.98
CA ASN A 293 -23.24 17.30 10.69
C ASN A 293 -22.68 17.81 9.36
N GLN A 294 -21.85 17.01 8.67
CA GLN A 294 -21.33 17.27 7.32
C GLN A 294 -21.95 16.33 6.27
N GLY A 295 -22.99 15.59 6.62
CA GLY A 295 -23.65 14.62 5.74
C GLY A 295 -23.02 13.22 5.74
N GLY A 296 -22.08 12.94 6.64
CA GLY A 296 -21.59 11.60 6.92
C GLY A 296 -22.43 10.86 7.95
N VAL A 297 -21.89 9.77 8.51
CA VAL A 297 -22.62 8.85 9.41
C VAL A 297 -21.94 8.65 10.77
N LEU A 298 -20.78 9.27 10.99
CA LEU A 298 -20.02 9.11 12.23
C LEU A 298 -20.33 10.19 13.25
N ASP A 299 -20.37 9.78 14.51
CA ASP A 299 -20.35 10.66 15.67
C ASP A 299 -18.90 11.02 16.03
N LYS A 300 -18.69 12.31 16.29
CA LYS A 300 -17.36 12.89 16.50
C LYS A 300 -16.68 12.35 17.77
N ASP A 301 -17.44 12.13 18.82
CA ASP A 301 -16.91 11.82 20.15
C ASP A 301 -16.87 10.30 20.40
N GLN A 302 -17.64 9.52 19.64
CA GLN A 302 -17.72 8.06 19.79
C GLN A 302 -16.91 7.27 18.75
N ASP A 303 -16.83 7.75 17.51
CA ASP A 303 -16.31 6.92 16.40
C ASP A 303 -14.91 7.35 15.91
N CYS A 304 -14.36 8.46 16.41
CA CYS A 304 -13.24 9.15 15.74
C CYS A 304 -11.94 9.21 16.55
N ASP A 305 -11.77 8.34 17.54
CA ASP A 305 -10.57 8.27 18.37
C ASP A 305 -9.28 8.08 17.54
N PHE A 306 -9.33 7.26 16.50
CA PHE A 306 -8.23 7.05 15.56
C PHE A 306 -7.77 8.36 14.89
N ILE A 307 -8.72 9.17 14.40
CA ILE A 307 -8.47 10.46 13.76
C ILE A 307 -7.77 11.41 14.73
N TRP A 308 -8.26 11.45 15.97
CA TRP A 308 -7.67 12.29 17.02
C TRP A 308 -6.30 11.79 17.46
N CYS A 309 -6.08 10.48 17.44
CA CYS A 309 -4.77 9.89 17.70
C CYS A 309 -3.74 10.34 16.65
N ILE A 310 -4.03 10.17 15.35
CA ILE A 310 -3.12 10.60 14.26
C ILE A 310 -2.85 12.10 14.34
N LYS A 311 -3.89 12.92 14.48
CA LYS A 311 -3.76 14.38 14.60
C LYS A 311 -2.89 14.79 15.79
N PHE A 312 -3.03 14.10 16.93
CA PHE A 312 -2.21 14.34 18.10
C PHE A 312 -0.75 13.94 17.85
N LEU A 313 -0.50 12.73 17.37
CA LEU A 313 0.87 12.23 17.12
C LEU A 313 1.62 13.16 16.15
N ARG A 314 0.96 13.57 15.06
CA ARG A 314 1.51 14.52 14.10
C ARG A 314 1.87 15.84 14.77
N ASN A 315 0.86 16.54 15.29
CA ASN A 315 1.03 17.93 15.70
C ASN A 315 1.74 18.08 17.04
N LYS A 316 1.65 17.14 17.97
CA LYS A 316 2.16 17.31 19.34
C LYS A 316 3.46 16.57 19.61
N TRP A 317 3.85 15.61 18.77
CA TRP A 317 5.04 14.81 19.02
C TRP A 317 6.02 14.76 17.84
N LEU A 318 5.53 14.67 16.61
CA LEU A 318 6.36 14.43 15.43
C LEU A 318 6.75 15.73 14.72
N SER A 319 5.82 16.68 14.59
CA SER A 319 6.07 17.99 13.94
C SER A 319 6.47 19.10 14.92
N HIS A 320 6.27 18.92 16.22
CA HIS A 320 6.62 19.91 17.25
C HIS A 320 7.48 19.28 18.33
N ASP A 321 8.36 20.09 18.91
CA ASP A 321 9.15 19.70 20.07
C ASP A 321 8.23 19.57 21.29
N PRO A 322 8.00 18.36 21.83
CA PRO A 322 7.15 18.16 23.01
C PRO A 322 7.73 18.81 24.27
N ASP A 323 8.99 19.25 24.23
CA ASP A 323 9.68 19.94 25.32
C ASP A 323 9.60 21.48 25.23
N HIS A 324 8.82 22.02 24.29
CA HIS A 324 8.55 23.45 24.22
C HIS A 324 7.30 23.86 25.04
N GLY A 325 7.46 24.87 25.90
CA GLY A 325 6.37 25.43 26.71
C GLY A 325 6.70 25.51 28.20
N THR A 326 5.69 25.78 29.02
CA THR A 326 5.85 25.78 30.47
C THR A 326 6.04 24.35 31.01
N PRO A 327 6.69 24.15 32.17
CA PRO A 327 6.86 22.82 32.76
C PRO A 327 5.55 22.06 33.02
N SER A 328 4.42 22.77 33.15
CA SER A 328 3.10 22.14 33.29
C SER A 328 2.56 21.64 31.95
N GLU A 329 2.74 22.41 30.88
CA GLU A 329 2.32 22.03 29.52
C GLU A 329 3.15 20.86 29.00
N ILE A 330 4.46 20.86 29.24
CA ILE A 330 5.35 19.75 28.87
C ILE A 330 4.89 18.46 29.59
N ARG A 331 4.62 18.54 30.89
CA ARG A 331 4.11 17.37 31.67
C ARG A 331 2.78 16.86 31.13
N LYS A 332 1.86 17.77 30.78
CA LYS A 332 0.57 17.40 30.19
C LYS A 332 0.76 16.76 28.81
N SER A 333 1.54 17.36 27.92
CA SER A 333 1.83 16.83 26.58
C SER A 333 2.45 15.45 26.63
N LYS A 334 3.41 15.22 27.54
CA LYS A 334 4.03 13.90 27.77
C LYS A 334 3.02 12.87 28.28
N LYS A 335 2.12 13.28 29.19
CA LYS A 335 1.04 12.39 29.66
C LYS A 335 0.10 12.03 28.51
N ASP A 336 -0.39 13.02 27.77
CA ASP A 336 -1.31 12.82 26.65
C ASP A 336 -0.67 11.94 25.56
N LEU A 337 0.63 12.10 25.29
CA LEU A 337 1.40 11.23 24.39
C LEU A 337 1.43 9.79 24.90
N LEU A 338 1.76 9.58 26.17
CA LEU A 338 1.75 8.24 26.76
C LEU A 338 0.36 7.62 26.73
N ASP A 339 -0.70 8.40 26.95
CA ASP A 339 -2.08 7.93 26.86
C ASP A 339 -2.42 7.45 25.42
N LYS A 340 -1.97 8.17 24.39
CA LYS A 340 -2.14 7.74 22.98
C LYS A 340 -1.30 6.52 22.61
N LEU A 341 -0.05 6.44 23.08
CA LEU A 341 0.79 5.26 22.88
C LEU A 341 0.21 4.04 23.62
N ASN A 342 -0.28 4.23 24.84
CA ASN A 342 -0.97 3.20 25.62
C ASN A 342 -2.22 2.68 24.91
N TRP A 343 -3.01 3.58 24.32
CA TRP A 343 -4.17 3.20 23.50
C TRP A 343 -3.77 2.33 22.30
N LEU A 344 -2.63 2.62 21.68
CA LEU A 344 -2.03 1.77 20.63
C LEU A 344 -1.34 0.51 21.18
N GLY A 345 -1.28 0.30 22.50
CA GLY A 345 -0.70 -0.87 23.15
C GLY A 345 0.78 -0.73 23.55
N LEU A 346 1.41 0.43 23.35
CA LEU A 346 2.82 0.68 23.73
C LEU A 346 2.90 1.53 25.01
N LYS A 347 3.56 1.00 26.05
CA LYS A 347 3.57 1.62 27.39
C LYS A 347 4.62 2.69 27.62
N HIS A 348 5.44 2.97 26.62
CA HIS A 348 6.54 3.92 26.68
C HIS A 348 6.75 4.55 25.30
N ILE A 349 7.56 5.60 25.25
CA ILE A 349 7.98 6.22 23.98
C ILE A 349 8.79 5.19 23.17
N PRO A 350 8.55 5.01 21.86
CA PRO A 350 9.29 4.05 21.04
C PRO A 350 10.75 4.49 20.89
N THR A 351 11.66 3.52 21.07
CA THR A 351 13.12 3.73 21.02
C THR A 351 13.86 2.74 20.13
N THR A 352 13.17 1.73 19.59
CA THR A 352 13.72 0.67 18.75
C THR A 352 12.86 0.52 17.50
N ASP A 353 13.41 -0.05 16.44
CA ASP A 353 12.69 -0.32 15.20
C ASP A 353 11.50 -1.25 15.43
N GLU A 354 11.63 -2.25 16.29
CA GLU A 354 10.52 -3.12 16.73
C GLU A 354 9.34 -2.32 17.31
N HIS A 355 9.62 -1.32 18.15
CA HIS A 355 8.57 -0.47 18.70
C HIS A 355 7.86 0.36 17.60
N PHE A 356 8.62 0.88 16.62
CA PHE A 356 8.04 1.62 15.49
C PHE A 356 7.22 0.72 14.58
N ARG A 357 7.71 -0.50 14.27
CA ARG A 357 6.96 -1.50 13.49
C ARG A 357 5.70 -1.98 14.21
N PHE A 358 5.76 -2.12 15.53
CA PHE A 358 4.58 -2.43 16.35
C PHE A 358 3.52 -1.33 16.21
N LEU A 359 3.91 -0.06 16.41
CA LEU A 359 2.99 1.07 16.27
C LEU A 359 2.46 1.21 14.84
N HIS A 360 3.30 0.96 13.82
CA HIS A 360 2.91 0.95 12.42
C HIS A 360 1.75 -0.02 12.19
N ARG A 361 1.92 -1.29 12.56
CA ARG A 361 0.86 -2.30 12.43
C ARG A 361 -0.40 -1.91 13.19
N ARG A 362 -0.27 -1.45 14.43
CA ARG A 362 -1.42 -1.04 15.25
C ARG A 362 -2.19 0.13 14.62
N LEU A 363 -1.51 1.13 14.07
CA LEU A 363 -2.16 2.25 13.39
C LEU A 363 -2.89 1.82 12.10
N LEU A 364 -2.29 0.92 11.31
CA LEU A 364 -2.95 0.41 10.12
C LEU A 364 -4.20 -0.41 10.49
N GLU A 365 -4.11 -1.23 11.53
CA GLU A 365 -5.26 -1.99 12.06
C GLU A 365 -6.40 -1.06 12.51
N GLU A 366 -6.10 -0.01 13.27
CA GLU A 366 -7.10 1.01 13.65
C GLU A 366 -7.68 1.74 12.43
N GLY A 367 -6.86 2.00 11.40
CA GLY A 367 -7.33 2.59 10.14
C GLY A 367 -8.29 1.69 9.36
N VAL A 368 -8.01 0.39 9.29
CA VAL A 368 -8.91 -0.61 8.70
C VAL A 368 -10.22 -0.68 9.49
N ASN A 369 -10.15 -0.72 10.83
CA ASN A 369 -11.32 -0.78 11.69
C ASN A 369 -12.21 0.46 11.52
N PHE A 370 -11.61 1.66 11.53
CA PHE A 370 -12.32 2.92 11.34
C PHE A 370 -13.07 2.96 9.99
N LEU A 371 -12.42 2.57 8.89
CA LEU A 371 -13.06 2.57 7.58
C LEU A 371 -14.14 1.49 7.46
N SER A 372 -13.92 0.32 8.07
CA SER A 372 -14.92 -0.76 8.07
C SER A 372 -16.18 -0.33 8.80
N GLN A 373 -16.04 0.31 9.96
CA GLN A 373 -17.15 0.89 10.72
C GLN A 373 -17.88 1.97 9.93
N LEU A 374 -17.14 2.84 9.23
CA LEU A 374 -17.72 3.86 8.36
C LEU A 374 -18.57 3.23 7.25
N ILE A 375 -18.06 2.20 6.56
CA ILE A 375 -18.80 1.49 5.52
C ILE A 375 -20.05 0.83 6.09
N GLU A 376 -19.95 0.16 7.24
CA GLU A 376 -21.09 -0.50 7.88
C GLU A 376 -22.22 0.50 8.16
N LYS A 377 -21.90 1.65 8.73
CA LYS A 377 -22.89 2.71 9.00
C LYS A 377 -23.47 3.32 7.72
N LEU A 378 -22.65 3.53 6.68
CA LEU A 378 -23.12 3.99 5.37
C LEU A 378 -24.11 3.00 4.74
N GLN A 379 -23.85 1.70 4.87
CA GLN A 379 -24.73 0.65 4.36
C GLN A 379 -26.05 0.57 5.14
N GLN A 380 -26.03 0.79 6.45
CA GLN A 380 -27.24 0.86 7.26
C GLN A 380 -28.14 2.03 6.83
N THR A 381 -27.56 3.21 6.60
CA THR A 381 -28.29 4.38 6.10
C THR A 381 -28.90 4.16 4.70
N ALA A 382 -28.32 3.30 3.87
CA ALA A 382 -28.88 2.99 2.55
C ALA A 382 -30.14 2.11 2.58
N ILE A 383 -30.41 1.44 3.70
CA ILE A 383 -31.55 0.52 3.87
C ILE A 383 -32.78 1.28 4.42
N GLU A 384 -32.55 2.34 5.19
CA GLU A 384 -33.57 3.23 5.74
C GLU A 384 -34.13 4.18 4.68
#